data_AF-A0A1I6KL90-F1
#
_entry.id   AF-A0A1I6KL90-F1
#
_cell.length_a   1.000
_cell.length_b   1.000
_cell.length_c   1.000
_cell.angle_alpha   90.00
_cell.angle_beta   90.00
_cell.angle_gamma   90.00
#
_symmetry.space_group_name_H-M   'P 1'
#
loop_
_entity.id
_entity.type
_entity.pdbx_description
1 polymer ?
#
loop_
_entity_poly.entity_id
_entity_poly.type
_entity_poly.pdbx_seq_one_letter_code
_entity_poly.pdbx_strand_id
1 'polypeptide(L)'
;MIEVRGANGERLLYDGASVAKFRHDGLQEVTRNPVSTYRSIQVKRRAGKRGKPDTYEVLLAMSSFMSLTVDDEHKPQLDELVAALEGSIASAG
;
A
#
# COMPACT_ATOMS: atom_id res chain seq x y z
N MET A 1 -1.92 10.94 -7.84
CA MET A 1 -2.77 9.94 -7.14
C MET A 1 -2.20 8.57 -7.46
N ILE A 2 -1.94 7.75 -6.45
CA ILE A 2 -1.29 6.43 -6.59
C ILE A 2 -2.30 5.36 -6.16
N GLU A 3 -2.56 4.38 -7.03
CA GLU A 3 -3.36 3.19 -6.72
C GLU A 3 -2.44 1.97 -6.70
N VAL A 4 -2.42 1.23 -5.59
CA VAL A 4 -1.72 -0.05 -5.47
C VAL A 4 -2.76 -1.15 -5.38
N ARG A 5 -2.81 -2.01 -6.39
CA ARG A 5 -3.70 -3.17 -6.40
C ARG A 5 -3.05 -4.33 -5.66
N GLY A 6 -3.81 -4.93 -4.77
CA GLY A 6 -3.44 -6.13 -4.05
C GLY A 6 -4.25 -7.34 -4.51
N ALA A 7 -3.86 -8.51 -4.01
CA ALA A 7 -4.57 -9.75 -4.19
C ALA A 7 -5.99 -9.68 -3.61
N ASN A 8 -6.88 -10.56 -4.09
CA ASN A 8 -8.25 -10.73 -3.58
C ASN A 8 -9.11 -9.44 -3.63
N GLY A 9 -8.88 -8.57 -4.62
CA GLY A 9 -9.64 -7.33 -4.80
C GLY A 9 -9.37 -6.28 -3.71
N GLU A 10 -8.27 -6.40 -2.96
CA GLU A 10 -7.79 -5.34 -2.07
C GLU A 10 -7.09 -4.25 -2.87
N ARG A 11 -7.15 -3.00 -2.42
CA ARG A 11 -6.30 -1.92 -2.96
C ARG A 11 -6.01 -0.86 -1.91
N LEU A 12 -4.88 -0.19 -2.08
CA LEU A 12 -4.59 1.09 -1.43
C LEU A 12 -4.72 2.22 -2.44
N LEU A 13 -5.30 3.32 -2.00
CA LEU A 13 -5.41 4.55 -2.76
C LEU A 13 -4.78 5.69 -1.96
N TYR A 14 -3.79 6.35 -2.56
CA TYR A 14 -3.17 7.55 -2.03
C TYR A 14 -3.52 8.74 -2.92
N ASP A 15 -4.20 9.73 -2.34
CA ASP A 15 -4.69 10.92 -3.06
C ASP A 15 -3.81 12.18 -2.84
N GLY A 16 -2.73 12.07 -2.07
CA GLY A 16 -1.87 13.19 -1.68
C GLY A 16 -2.11 13.69 -0.25
N ALA A 17 -3.33 13.50 0.28
CA ALA A 17 -3.71 13.94 1.62
C ALA A 17 -4.06 12.77 2.55
N SER A 18 -4.55 11.66 1.99
CA SER A 18 -4.96 10.46 2.72
C SER A 18 -4.53 9.18 2.02
N VAL A 19 -4.45 8.10 2.79
CA VAL A 19 -4.35 6.73 2.29
C VAL A 19 -5.62 5.98 2.69
N ALA A 20 -6.34 5.43 1.72
CA ALA A 20 -7.51 4.62 1.93
C ALA A 20 -7.26 3.16 1.51
N LYS A 21 -7.78 2.21 2.29
CA LYS A 21 -7.80 0.79 1.95
C LYS A 21 -9.20 0.37 1.53
N PHE A 22 -9.28 -0.34 0.42
CA PHE A 22 -10.51 -0.96 -0.06
C PHE A 22 -10.39 -2.48 -0.15
N ARG A 23 -11.54 -3.15 -0.17
CA ARG A 23 -11.75 -4.58 -0.43
C ARG A 23 -12.88 -4.78 -1.43
N HIS A 24 -13.12 -6.04 -1.82
CA HIS A 24 -14.18 -6.43 -2.75
C HIS A 24 -14.09 -5.66 -4.06
N ASP A 25 -12.93 -5.75 -4.71
CA ASP A 25 -12.64 -5.08 -5.99
C ASP A 25 -12.83 -3.56 -5.94
N GLY A 26 -12.53 -2.97 -4.80
CA GLY A 26 -12.63 -1.53 -4.58
C GLY A 26 -14.01 -1.03 -4.19
N LEU A 27 -15.00 -1.91 -3.99
CA LEU A 27 -16.38 -1.54 -3.67
C LEU A 27 -16.61 -1.19 -2.20
N GLN A 28 -15.71 -1.60 -1.31
CA GLN A 28 -15.84 -1.35 0.13
C GLN A 28 -14.60 -0.65 0.68
N GLU A 29 -14.75 0.60 1.15
CA GLU A 29 -13.71 1.29 1.94
C GLU A 29 -13.69 0.69 3.35
N VAL A 30 -12.52 0.19 3.77
CA VAL A 30 -12.32 -0.43 5.10
C VAL A 30 -11.76 0.58 6.09
N THR A 31 -10.90 1.47 5.61
CA THR A 31 -10.16 2.43 6.45
C THR A 31 -9.62 3.55 5.57
N ARG A 32 -9.54 4.75 6.14
CA ARG A 32 -8.85 5.89 5.57
C ARG A 32 -8.10 6.64 6.66
N ASN A 33 -6.83 6.91 6.40
CA ASN A 33 -5.95 7.61 7.32
C ASN A 33 -5.36 8.86 6.66
N PRO A 34 -5.34 10.03 7.32
CA PRO A 34 -4.58 11.18 6.85
C PRO A 34 -3.09 10.87 6.76
N VAL A 35 -2.41 11.39 5.75
CA VAL A 35 -0.96 11.18 5.54
C VAL A 35 -0.13 11.71 6.70
N SER A 36 -0.59 12.75 7.39
CA SER A 36 0.04 13.26 8.62
C SER A 36 0.13 12.23 9.75
N THR A 37 -0.62 11.13 9.68
CA THR A 37 -0.56 10.03 10.66
C THR A 37 0.43 8.93 10.26
N TYR A 38 1.10 9.06 9.11
CA TYR A 38 2.08 8.09 8.62
C TYR A 38 3.23 7.91 9.61
N ARG A 39 3.61 6.65 9.86
CA ARG A 39 4.71 6.30 10.77
C ARG A 39 5.78 5.45 10.07
N SER A 40 5.36 4.43 9.34
CA SER A 40 6.28 3.54 8.62
C SER A 40 5.54 2.65 7.63
N ILE A 41 6.22 2.24 6.58
CA ILE A 41 5.81 1.17 5.67
C ILE A 41 6.84 0.05 5.69
N GLN A 42 6.37 -1.19 5.85
CA GLN A 42 7.19 -2.38 5.75
C GLN A 42 6.78 -3.15 4.50
N VAL A 43 7.75 -3.46 3.65
CA VAL A 43 7.56 -4.25 2.43
C VAL A 43 8.45 -5.48 2.50
N LYS A 44 7.83 -6.66 2.45
CA LYS A 44 8.52 -7.94 2.48
C LYS A 44 8.21 -8.74 1.22
N ARG A 45 9.23 -8.97 0.40
CA ARG A 45 9.14 -9.87 -0.76
C ARG A 45 8.95 -11.31 -0.28
N ARG A 46 8.03 -12.02 -0.92
CA ARG A 46 7.77 -13.45 -0.78
C ARG A 46 7.96 -14.09 -2.14
N ALA A 47 8.94 -14.99 -2.23
CA ALA A 47 9.18 -15.75 -3.44
C ALA A 47 7.96 -16.62 -3.77
N GLY A 48 7.54 -16.59 -5.03
CA GLY A 48 6.51 -17.46 -5.56
C GLY A 48 6.96 -18.93 -5.50
N LYS A 49 5.99 -19.85 -5.40
CA LYS A 49 6.25 -21.27 -5.62
C LYS A 49 6.28 -21.55 -7.13
N ARG A 50 6.85 -22.69 -7.54
CA ARG A 50 6.98 -23.11 -8.95
C ARG A 50 5.70 -22.81 -9.76
N GLY A 51 5.81 -21.89 -10.73
CA GLY A 51 4.72 -21.47 -11.61
C GLY A 51 3.81 -20.34 -11.09
N LYS A 52 4.11 -19.75 -9.92
CA LYS A 52 3.43 -18.55 -9.40
C LYS A 52 4.39 -17.37 -9.33
N PRO A 53 3.91 -16.13 -9.61
CA PRO A 53 4.73 -14.93 -9.44
C PRO A 53 5.09 -14.70 -7.98
N ASP A 54 6.10 -13.87 -7.77
CA ASP A 54 6.44 -13.34 -6.45
C ASP A 54 5.34 -12.40 -5.96
N THR A 55 5.28 -12.22 -4.64
CA THR A 55 4.37 -11.27 -4.00
C THR A 55 5.11 -10.42 -2.97
N TYR A 56 4.49 -9.33 -2.57
CA TYR A 56 4.99 -8.41 -1.56
C TYR A 56 3.94 -8.29 -0.46
N GLU A 57 4.30 -8.71 0.75
CA GLU A 57 3.53 -8.43 1.95
C GLU A 57 3.84 -6.99 2.38
N VAL A 58 2.81 -6.15 2.41
CA VAL A 58 2.91 -4.75 2.78
C VAL A 58 2.16 -4.54 4.09
N LEU A 59 2.82 -3.90 5.06
CA LEU A 59 2.23 -3.43 6.31
C LEU A 59 2.50 -1.94 6.46
N LEU A 60 1.42 -1.16 6.47
CA LEU A 60 1.43 0.28 6.58
C LEU A 60 0.93 0.69 7.97
N ALA A 61 1.80 1.31 8.74
CA ALA A 61 1.50 1.82 10.08
C ALA A 61 1.13 3.31 10.00
N MET A 62 -0.12 3.62 10.35
CA MET A 62 -0.67 4.98 10.44
C MET A 62 -1.51 5.12 11.73
N SER A 63 -2.55 5.96 11.74
CA SER A 63 -3.57 5.93 12.81
C SER A 63 -4.27 4.57 12.94
N SER A 64 -4.35 3.81 11.86
CA SER A 64 -4.74 2.40 11.85
C SER A 64 -3.81 1.60 10.94
N PHE A 65 -3.53 0.35 11.30
CA PHE A 65 -2.70 -0.53 10.48
C PHE A 65 -3.47 -0.99 9.25
N MET A 66 -2.84 -0.89 8.08
CA MET A 66 -3.35 -1.42 6.82
C MET A 66 -2.35 -2.44 6.28
N SER A 67 -2.82 -3.59 5.84
CA SER A 67 -2.00 -4.58 5.16
C SER A 67 -2.54 -4.88 3.78
N LEU A 68 -1.69 -5.28 2.85
CA LEU A 68 -2.11 -5.89 1.59
C LEU A 68 -1.00 -6.79 1.04
N THR A 69 -1.38 -7.75 0.21
CA THR A 69 -0.43 -8.54 -0.57
C THR A 69 -0.46 -8.03 -2.00
N VAL A 70 0.68 -7.62 -2.54
CA VAL A 70 0.81 -7.06 -3.89
C VAL A 70 1.51 -8.09 -4.79
N ASP A 71 0.97 -8.39 -5.95
CA ASP A 71 1.64 -9.24 -6.94
C ASP A 71 2.81 -8.47 -7.58
N ASP A 72 3.86 -9.17 -8.02
CA ASP A 72 5.07 -8.55 -8.57
C ASP A 72 4.80 -7.62 -9.78
N GLU A 73 3.75 -7.88 -10.55
CA GLU A 73 3.28 -7.00 -11.62
C GLU A 73 2.94 -5.57 -11.14
N HIS A 74 2.53 -5.41 -9.89
CA HIS A 74 2.14 -4.13 -9.28
C HIS A 74 3.22 -3.53 -8.38
N LYS A 75 4.43 -4.09 -8.40
CA LYS A 75 5.57 -3.55 -7.66
C LYS A 75 5.89 -2.09 -8.02
N PRO A 76 5.80 -1.63 -9.28
CA PRO A 76 6.10 -0.22 -9.61
C PRO A 76 5.20 0.76 -8.86
N GLN A 77 3.89 0.48 -8.75
CA GLN A 77 2.95 1.31 -8.01
C GLN A 77 3.20 1.25 -6.50
N LEU A 78 3.60 0.08 -5.99
CA LEU A 78 4.02 -0.06 -4.60
C LEU A 78 5.27 0.79 -4.31
N ASP A 79 6.28 0.76 -5.18
CA ASP A 79 7.49 1.56 -5.03
C ASP A 79 7.19 3.07 -5.09
N GLU A 80 6.28 3.49 -5.98
CA GLU A 80 5.80 4.87 -6.06
C GLU A 80 5.09 5.30 -4.76
N LEU A 81 4.22 4.44 -4.21
CA LEU A 81 3.54 4.70 -2.94
C LEU A 81 4.54 4.84 -1.79
N VAL A 82 5.51 3.92 -1.69
CA VAL A 82 6.58 3.98 -0.67
C VAL A 82 7.33 5.31 -0.78
N ALA A 83 7.77 5.67 -1.98
CA ALA A 83 8.50 6.90 -2.21
C ALA A 83 7.68 8.15 -1.83
N ALA A 84 6.38 8.19 -2.16
CA ALA A 84 5.50 9.29 -1.82
C ALA A 84 5.28 9.43 -0.31
N LEU A 85 5.07 8.32 0.40
CA LEU A 85 4.85 8.34 1.85
C LEU A 85 6.11 8.70 2.62
N GLU A 86 7.26 8.12 2.27
CA GLU A 86 8.55 8.46 2.88
C GLU A 86 8.93 9.92 2.58
N GLY A 87 8.70 10.39 1.35
CA GLY A 87 8.92 11.79 0.96
C GLY A 87 8.06 12.79 1.73
N SER A 88 6.84 12.40 2.12
CA SER A 88 5.94 13.26 2.91
C SER A 88 6.47 13.57 4.31
N ILE A 89 7.23 12.66 4.93
CA ILE A 89 7.91 12.91 6.21
C ILE A 89 9.04 13.92 6.02
N ALA A 90 9.83 13.74 4.95
CA ALA A 90 10.98 14.61 4.68
C ALA A 90 10.60 16.07 4.42
N SER A 91 9.38 16.33 3.92
CA SER A 91 8.86 17.70 3.73
C SER A 91 8.26 18.35 4.99
N ALA A 92 8.07 17.59 6.07
CA ALA A 92 7.41 18.05 7.29
C ALA A 92 8.39 18.45 8.42
N GLY A 93 9.70 18.29 8.20
CA GLY A 93 10.77 18.67 9.14
C GLY A 93 11.67 19.75 8.55
#